data_AF-A0A444R3F6-F1
#
_entry.id   AF-A0A444R3F6-F1
#
_cell.length_a   1.000
_cell.length_b   1.000
_cell.length_c   1.000
_cell.angle_alpha   90.00
_cell.angle_beta   90.00
_cell.angle_gamma   90.00
#
_symmetry.space_group_name_H-M   'P 1'
#
loop_
_entity.id
_entity.type
_entity.pdbx_description
1 polymer ?
#
loop_
_entity_poly.entity_id
_entity_poly.type
_entity_poly.pdbx_seq_one_letter_code
_entity_poly.pdbx_strand_id
1 'polypeptide(L)'
;LYPELERRLAKVKPDLLIARQGVKLKFDDFQQTTQEHVWPRLNKSDLIATARKTWNERRGGRGVRLVGLHVTLLDPQMERQLVLGL
;
A
#
# COMPACT_ATOMS: atom_id res chain seq x y z
N LEU A 1 -3.21 -12.17 -6.10
CA LEU A 1 -2.92 -10.99 -5.24
C LEU A 1 -3.59 -9.72 -5.75
N TYR A 2 -3.23 -9.19 -6.93
CA TYR A 2 -3.82 -7.94 -7.43
C TYR A 2 -5.35 -8.00 -7.66
N PRO A 3 -5.92 -8.99 -8.38
CA PRO A 3 -7.37 -9.06 -8.57
C PRO A 3 -8.15 -9.16 -7.25
N GLU A 4 -7.54 -9.78 -6.25
CA GLU A 4 -8.12 -9.89 -4.91
C GLU A 4 -8.12 -8.54 -4.16
N LEU A 5 -7.08 -7.73 -4.32
CA LEU A 5 -7.03 -6.37 -3.77
C LEU A 5 -8.04 -5.47 -4.48
N GLU A 6 -8.09 -5.52 -5.81
CA GLU A 6 -9.04 -4.77 -6.64
C GLU A 6 -10.48 -5.11 -6.27
N ARG A 7 -10.81 -6.40 -6.17
CA ARG A 7 -12.14 -6.86 -5.72
C ARG A 7 -12.50 -6.37 -4.32
N ARG A 8 -11.56 -6.38 -3.37
CA ARG A 8 -11.80 -5.89 -2.00
C ARG A 8 -11.96 -4.37 -1.97
N LEU A 9 -11.14 -3.64 -2.72
CA LEU A 9 -11.22 -2.18 -2.82
C LEU A 9 -12.53 -1.75 -3.50
N ALA A 10 -12.94 -2.40 -4.58
CA ALA A 10 -14.16 -2.08 -5.31
C ALA A 10 -15.43 -2.18 -4.43
N LYS A 11 -15.43 -3.02 -3.39
CA LYS A 11 -16.55 -3.11 -2.43
C LYS A 11 -16.74 -1.84 -1.59
N VAL A 12 -15.68 -1.08 -1.34
CA VAL A 12 -15.71 0.12 -0.49
C VAL A 12 -15.48 1.41 -1.28
N LYS A 13 -14.81 1.33 -2.43
CA LYS A 13 -14.42 2.46 -3.28
C LYS A 13 -14.43 2.02 -4.76
N PRO A 14 -15.60 2.02 -5.43
CA PRO A 14 -15.76 1.45 -6.78
C PRO A 14 -14.93 2.12 -7.88
N ASP A 15 -14.60 3.40 -7.74
CA ASP A 15 -13.72 4.13 -8.67
C ASP A 15 -12.23 3.79 -8.51
N LEU A 16 -11.89 3.02 -7.46
CA LEU A 16 -10.55 2.60 -7.09
C LEU A 16 -9.58 3.76 -6.78
N LEU A 17 -10.11 4.94 -6.47
CA LEU A 17 -9.31 6.09 -6.07
C LEU A 17 -8.76 5.91 -4.66
N ILE A 18 -7.47 6.20 -4.50
CA ILE A 18 -6.70 5.98 -3.28
C ILE A 18 -5.71 7.13 -3.09
N ALA A 19 -5.23 7.33 -1.86
CA ALA A 19 -4.16 8.29 -1.59
C ALA A 19 -2.80 7.69 -1.94
N ARG A 20 -2.59 6.42 -1.58
CA ARG A 20 -1.30 5.73 -1.67
C ARG A 20 -1.51 4.27 -2.02
N GLN A 21 -0.51 3.66 -2.65
CA GLN A 21 -0.42 2.21 -2.77
C GLN A 21 0.98 1.72 -2.46
N GLY A 22 1.09 0.43 -2.13
CA GLY A 22 2.36 -0.12 -1.74
C GLY A 22 2.43 -1.64 -1.69
N VAL A 23 3.65 -2.10 -1.49
CA VAL A 23 4.01 -3.51 -1.39
C VAL A 23 4.67 -3.77 -0.04
N LYS A 24 4.33 -4.92 0.56
CA LYS A 24 4.93 -5.44 1.77
C LYS A 24 5.63 -6.74 1.45
N LEU A 25 6.91 -6.86 1.81
CA LEU A 25 7.66 -8.12 1.76
C LEU A 25 7.98 -8.55 3.18
N LYS A 26 7.64 -9.79 3.53
CA LYS A 26 8.09 -10.42 4.78
C LYS A 26 9.14 -11.46 4.44
N PHE A 27 10.25 -11.42 5.15
CA PHE A 27 11.40 -12.29 4.94
C PHE A 27 11.32 -13.54 5.82
N ASP A 28 12.14 -14.54 5.50
CA ASP A 28 12.26 -15.81 6.23
C ASP A 28 12.63 -15.61 7.71
N ASP A 29 13.50 -14.65 8.00
CA ASP A 29 13.89 -14.15 9.33
C ASP A 29 12.78 -13.41 10.11
N PHE A 30 11.54 -13.43 9.60
CA PHE A 30 10.34 -12.76 10.12
C PHE A 30 10.39 -11.22 10.11
N GLN A 31 11.46 -10.59 9.61
CA GLN A 31 11.48 -9.16 9.35
C GLN A 31 10.56 -8.82 8.17
N GLN A 32 10.12 -7.57 8.09
CA GLN A 32 9.33 -7.09 6.97
C GLN A 32 9.72 -5.68 6.56
N THR A 33 9.51 -5.37 5.28
CA THR A 33 9.60 -4.02 4.74
C THR A 33 8.30 -3.69 4.03
N THR A 34 7.87 -2.44 4.13
CA THR A 34 6.70 -1.90 3.43
C THR A 34 7.16 -0.67 2.67
N GLN A 35 6.90 -0.65 1.38
CA GLN A 35 7.18 0.49 0.51
C GLN A 35 5.88 0.98 -0.08
N GLU A 36 5.59 2.26 0.13
CA GLU A 36 4.41 2.94 -0.37
C GLU A 36 4.75 4.35 -0.86
N HIS A 37 3.94 4.87 -1.76
CA HIS A 37 4.02 6.22 -2.28
C HIS A 37 2.64 6.72 -2.71
N VAL A 38 2.55 8.03 -2.94
CA VAL A 38 1.33 8.64 -3.46
C VAL A 38 1.03 8.11 -4.84
N TRP A 39 -0.20 7.62 -5.02
CA TRP A 39 -0.67 7.15 -6.31
C TRP A 39 -2.20 7.25 -6.35
N PRO A 40 -2.81 7.91 -7.35
CA PRO A 40 -4.19 8.35 -7.26
C PRO A 40 -5.23 7.23 -7.44
N ARG A 41 -4.85 6.11 -8.09
CA ARG A 41 -5.77 5.02 -8.41
C ARG A 41 -5.05 3.68 -8.43
N LEU A 42 -5.64 2.64 -7.86
CA LEU A 42 -5.04 1.31 -7.81
C LEU A 42 -4.46 0.91 -9.19
N ASN A 43 -3.18 0.60 -9.23
CA ASN A 43 -2.47 0.31 -10.48
C ASN A 43 -1.49 -0.85 -10.34
N LYS A 44 -1.71 -1.90 -11.15
CA LYS A 44 -0.91 -3.12 -11.12
C LYS A 44 0.55 -2.89 -11.55
N SER A 45 0.76 -2.13 -12.61
CA SER A 45 2.09 -1.92 -13.20
C SER A 45 3.01 -1.18 -12.23
N ASP A 46 2.50 -0.15 -11.57
CA ASP A 46 3.22 0.59 -10.54
C ASP A 46 3.51 -0.27 -9.29
N LEU A 47 2.55 -1.10 -8.84
CA LEU A 47 2.80 -2.06 -7.75
C LEU A 47 3.88 -3.08 -8.10
N ILE A 48 3.95 -3.53 -9.36
CA ILE A 48 5.03 -4.43 -9.83
C ILE A 48 6.37 -3.69 -9.85
N ALA A 49 6.40 -2.44 -10.31
CA ALA A 49 7.62 -1.62 -10.31
C ALA A 49 8.13 -1.40 -8.87
N THR A 50 7.21 -1.08 -7.95
CA THR A 50 7.50 -0.92 -6.52
C THR A 50 8.00 -2.22 -5.91
N ALA A 51 7.34 -3.35 -6.18
CA ALA A 51 7.78 -4.66 -5.71
C ALA A 51 9.20 -4.99 -6.19
N ARG A 52 9.50 -4.71 -7.47
CA ARG A 52 10.82 -4.95 -8.05
C ARG A 52 11.89 -4.09 -7.38
N LYS A 53 11.60 -2.81 -7.15
CA LYS A 53 12.50 -1.90 -6.43
C LYS A 53 12.75 -2.40 -5.00
N THR A 54 11.70 -2.66 -4.24
CA THR A 54 11.80 -3.16 -2.86
C THR A 54 12.53 -4.51 -2.79
N TRP A 55 12.31 -5.40 -3.76
CA TRP A 55 13.02 -6.67 -3.86
C TRP A 55 14.52 -6.46 -4.03
N ASN A 56 14.93 -5.61 -4.96
CA ASN A 56 16.35 -5.35 -5.23
C ASN A 56 17.05 -4.65 -4.06
N GLU A 57 16.39 -3.66 -3.45
CA GLU A 57 17.01 -2.80 -2.44
C GLU A 57 16.96 -3.37 -1.02
N ARG A 58 15.91 -4.13 -0.68
CA ARG A 58 15.64 -4.52 0.71
C ARG A 58 15.78 -6.01 0.98
N ARG A 59 15.74 -6.88 -0.04
CA ARG A 59 15.81 -8.33 0.19
C ARG A 59 17.13 -8.74 0.81
N GLY A 60 18.25 -8.20 0.32
CA GLY A 60 19.58 -8.45 0.90
C GLY A 60 19.93 -9.95 0.96
N GLY A 61 19.55 -10.73 -0.06
CA GLY A 61 19.80 -12.17 -0.11
C GLY A 61 18.79 -13.05 0.63
N ARG A 62 18.00 -12.50 1.55
CA ARG A 62 17.00 -13.24 2.35
C ARG A 62 15.92 -13.89 1.49
N GLY A 63 15.36 -15.00 1.95
CA GLY A 63 14.15 -15.59 1.40
C GLY A 63 12.94 -14.69 1.70
N VAL A 64 11.96 -14.68 0.79
CA VAL A 64 10.69 -13.97 1.01
C VAL A 64 9.61 -15.01 1.28
N ARG A 65 8.96 -14.90 2.44
CA ARG A 65 7.90 -15.84 2.88
C ARG A 65 6.49 -15.31 2.66
N LEU A 66 6.32 -14.01 2.50
CA LEU A 66 5.01 -13.38 2.24
C LEU A 66 5.18 -12.13 1.38
N VAL A 67 4.22 -11.94 0.48
CA VAL A 67 4.05 -10.72 -0.33
C VAL A 67 2.65 -10.17 -0.09
N GLY A 68 2.57 -8.91 0.31
CA GLY A 68 1.33 -8.18 0.52
C GLY A 68 1.22 -6.98 -0.42
N LEU A 69 0.02 -6.75 -0.96
CA LEU A 69 -0.34 -5.50 -1.66
C LEU A 69 -1.32 -4.75 -0.78
N HIS A 70 -1.16 -3.44 -0.66
CA HIS A 70 -2.03 -2.61 0.15
C HIS A 70 -2.21 -1.23 -0.48
N VAL A 71 -3.27 -0.55 -0.03
CA VAL A 71 -3.59 0.82 -0.41
C VAL A 71 -3.95 1.61 0.85
N THR A 72 -3.76 2.91 0.80
CA THR A 72 -4.26 3.86 1.77
C THR A 72 -5.38 4.64 1.09
N LEU A 73 -6.57 4.63 1.69
CA LEU A 73 -7.70 5.41 1.19
C LEU A 73 -7.44 6.90 1.39
N LEU A 74 -8.18 7.74 0.68
CA LEU A 74 -8.17 9.18 0.91
C LEU A 74 -8.70 9.46 2.32
N ASP A 75 -8.02 10.35 3.03
CA ASP A 75 -8.51 10.80 4.33
C ASP A 75 -9.86 11.53 4.16
N PRO A 76 -10.79 11.34 5.11
CA PRO A 76 -12.02 12.13 5.12
C PRO A 76 -11.70 13.61 5.27
N GLN A 77 -12.61 14.47 4.81
CA GLN A 77 -12.48 15.91 5.03
C GLN A 77 -12.41 16.21 6.54
N MET A 78 -11.43 17.00 6.94
CA MET A 78 -11.29 17.48 8.31
C MET A 78 -12.20 18.69 8.50
N GLU A 79 -13.42 18.46 8.99
CA GLU A 79 -14.43 19.50 9.15
C GLU A 79 -14.42 20.15 10.54
N ARG A 80 -13.65 19.60 11.50
CA ARG A 80 -13.67 20.04 12.89
C ARG A 80 -12.43 20.82 13.29
N GLN A 81 -12.59 22.14 13.39
CA GLN A 81 -11.64 22.99 14.11
C GLN A 81 -11.92 22.92 15.61
N LEU A 82 -10.88 22.67 16.41
CA LEU A 82 -11.00 22.69 17.87
C LEU A 82 -11.00 24.13 18.40
N VAL A 83 -11.68 24.36 19.52
CA VAL A 83 -11.68 25.63 20.25
C VAL A 83 -10.53 25.67 21.24
N LEU A 84 -9.98 26.86 21.50
CA LEU A 84 -8.81 27.07 22.38
C LEU A 84 -9.09 26.83 23.87
N GLY A 85 -10.36 26.73 24.30
CA GLY A 85 -10.71 26.44 25.70
C GLY A 85 -10.25 27.51 26.71
N LEU A 86 -10.22 28.77 26.28
CA LEU A 86 -9.87 29.94 27.10
C LEU A 86 -11.04 30.38 27.99
#